data_AF-A0A0B7K757-F1
#
_entry.id   AF-A0A0B7K757-F1
#
_cell.length_a   1.000
_cell.length_b   1.000
_cell.length_c   1.000
_cell.angle_alpha   90.00
_cell.angle_beta   90.00
_cell.angle_gamma   90.00
#
_symmetry.space_group_name_H-M   'P 1'
#
loop_
_entity.id
_entity.type
_entity.pdbx_description
1 polymer ?
#
loop_
_entity_poly.entity_id
_entity_poly.type
_entity_poly.pdbx_seq_one_letter_code
_entity_poly.pdbx_strand_id
1 'polypeptide(L)'
;MARIACRVRTIGLAGFKPDDYIVFLSWGTYTVMTVAAHFVGGVGDLHALSEEERKNLTEDEAKVLVFGTQWFCIGVATYVLFIWTLKLNMLFLYQRVVKGLWVARFIKPTIYLVIATFVAIYLILFCACRPYSRMWTVYPDQGGICRPDSVLNMVPALVMNVITDVLIMAIPAPVVIPIKTALWKRIILIALFGAGLFIMIAAILRVTMVLVVSYNS
;
A
#
# COMPACT_ATOMS: atom_id res chain seq x y z
N MET A 1 -1.05 1.48 -17.24
CA MET A 1 -1.52 2.19 -18.47
C MET A 1 -0.80 1.68 -19.72
N ALA A 2 0.45 2.06 -19.99
CA ALA A 2 1.15 1.72 -21.24
C ALA A 2 1.25 0.21 -21.56
N ARG A 3 1.39 -0.65 -20.54
CA ARG A 3 1.44 -2.11 -20.73
C ARG A 3 0.13 -2.75 -21.22
N ILE A 4 -1.01 -2.38 -20.63
CA ILE A 4 -2.31 -2.94 -21.01
C ILE A 4 -2.66 -2.47 -22.41
N ALA A 5 -2.47 -1.19 -22.71
CA ALA A 5 -2.71 -0.65 -24.05
C ALA A 5 -1.85 -1.35 -25.11
N CYS A 6 -0.58 -1.62 -24.81
CA CYS A 6 0.30 -2.33 -25.74
C CYS A 6 -0.12 -3.82 -25.91
N ARG A 7 -0.50 -4.51 -24.82
CA ARG A 7 -0.92 -5.93 -24.85
C ARG A 7 -2.28 -6.16 -25.50
N VAL A 8 -3.28 -5.32 -25.22
CA VAL A 8 -4.59 -5.38 -25.87
C VAL A 8 -4.42 -5.22 -27.39
N ARG A 9 -3.46 -4.39 -27.81
CA ARG A 9 -3.14 -4.15 -29.23
C ARG A 9 -2.29 -5.25 -29.88
N THR A 10 -1.56 -6.06 -29.11
CA THR A 10 -0.68 -7.12 -29.67
C THR A 10 -1.22 -8.55 -29.53
N ILE A 11 -2.07 -8.84 -28.53
CA ILE A 11 -2.47 -10.23 -28.19
C ILE A 11 -4.00 -10.40 -28.15
N GLY A 12 -4.78 -9.31 -28.11
CA GLY A 12 -6.23 -9.36 -27.91
C GLY A 12 -6.63 -9.79 -26.49
N LEU A 13 -7.91 -9.58 -26.14
CA LEU A 13 -8.47 -9.83 -24.79
C LEU A 13 -8.40 -11.30 -24.35
N ALA A 14 -8.28 -12.25 -25.29
CA ALA A 14 -8.31 -13.69 -25.01
C ALA A 14 -6.99 -14.28 -24.46
N GLY A 15 -5.88 -13.52 -24.46
CA GLY A 15 -4.56 -13.99 -24.02
C GLY A 15 -4.14 -13.53 -22.61
N PHE A 16 -5.09 -13.05 -21.79
CA PHE A 16 -4.80 -12.47 -20.47
C PHE A 16 -4.22 -13.51 -19.53
N LYS A 17 -3.03 -13.23 -18.99
CA LYS A 17 -2.37 -14.07 -17.99
C LYS A 17 -2.78 -13.60 -16.58
N PRO A 18 -2.58 -14.41 -15.53
CA PRO A 18 -2.89 -14.02 -14.14
C PRO A 18 -2.29 -12.66 -13.73
N ASP A 19 -1.11 -12.31 -14.28
CA ASP A 19 -0.46 -11.02 -14.05
C ASP A 19 -1.21 -9.80 -14.62
N ASP A 20 -2.08 -9.99 -15.61
CA ASP A 20 -2.87 -8.92 -16.19
C ASP A 20 -4.11 -8.61 -15.32
N TYR A 21 -4.67 -9.62 -14.64
CA TYR A 21 -5.77 -9.44 -13.68
C TYR A 21 -5.35 -8.66 -12.43
N ILE A 22 -4.09 -8.80 -12.02
CA ILE A 22 -3.47 -8.04 -10.92
C ILE A 22 -3.56 -6.52 -11.18
N VAL A 23 -3.48 -6.07 -12.43
CA VAL A 23 -3.57 -4.64 -12.74
C VAL A 23 -4.99 -4.12 -12.59
N PHE A 24 -6.00 -4.90 -12.99
CA PHE A 24 -7.40 -4.53 -12.77
C PHE A 24 -7.74 -4.52 -11.28
N LEU A 25 -7.19 -5.46 -10.50
CA LEU A 25 -7.28 -5.44 -9.05
C LEU A 25 -6.64 -4.17 -8.46
N SER A 26 -5.47 -3.75 -8.95
CA SER A 26 -4.86 -2.48 -8.55
C SER A 26 -5.76 -1.27 -8.86
N TRP A 27 -6.45 -1.26 -10.00
CA TRP A 27 -7.39 -0.19 -10.31
C TRP A 27 -8.60 -0.18 -9.38
N GLY A 28 -9.23 -1.33 -9.17
CA GLY A 28 -10.35 -1.43 -8.24
C GLY A 28 -9.96 -0.97 -6.83
N THR A 29 -8.85 -1.47 -6.31
CA THR A 29 -8.36 -1.10 -4.97
C THR A 29 -7.98 0.37 -4.86
N TYR A 30 -7.36 0.95 -5.89
CA TYR A 30 -7.09 2.39 -5.94
C TYR A 30 -8.38 3.22 -5.91
N THR A 31 -9.39 2.85 -6.70
CA THR A 31 -10.67 3.58 -6.71
C THR A 31 -11.38 3.50 -5.37
N VAL A 32 -11.41 2.32 -4.73
CA VAL A 32 -12.02 2.17 -3.39
C VAL A 32 -11.28 3.01 -2.36
N MET A 33 -9.94 3.02 -2.40
CA MET A 33 -9.14 3.87 -1.52
C MET A 33 -9.43 5.35 -1.71
N THR A 34 -9.57 5.84 -2.95
CA THR A 34 -9.93 7.24 -3.21
C THR A 34 -11.32 7.58 -2.70
N VAL A 35 -12.29 6.70 -2.89
CA VAL A 35 -13.66 6.86 -2.38
C VAL A 35 -13.66 6.89 -0.85
N ALA A 36 -12.94 5.97 -0.21
CA ALA A 36 -12.77 5.95 1.24
C ALA A 36 -12.16 7.26 1.76
N ALA A 37 -11.11 7.76 1.10
CA ALA A 37 -10.48 9.03 1.47
C ALA A 37 -11.42 10.23 1.31
N HIS A 38 -12.29 10.24 0.29
CA HIS A 38 -13.30 11.28 0.11
C HIS A 38 -14.31 11.29 1.27
N PHE A 39 -14.82 10.12 1.67
CA PHE A 39 -15.75 10.02 2.80
C PHE A 39 -15.10 10.43 4.11
N VAL A 40 -13.90 9.93 4.42
CA VAL A 40 -13.19 10.31 5.65
C VAL A 40 -12.83 11.79 5.64
N GLY A 41 -12.38 12.34 4.51
CA GLY A 41 -12.03 13.76 4.41
C GLY A 41 -13.23 14.70 4.57
N GLY A 42 -14.43 14.25 4.22
CA GLY A 42 -15.67 15.03 4.37
C GLY A 42 -16.33 14.88 5.75
N VAL A 43 -16.27 13.69 6.34
CA VAL A 43 -16.99 13.36 7.58
C VAL A 43 -16.09 13.41 8.82
N GLY A 44 -14.80 13.14 8.67
CA GLY A 44 -13.88 12.86 9.77
C GLY A 44 -13.97 11.41 10.26
N ASP A 45 -13.14 11.09 11.25
CA ASP A 45 -13.12 9.80 11.91
C ASP A 45 -13.08 9.97 13.44
N LEU A 46 -13.46 8.92 14.17
CA LEU A 46 -13.51 8.94 15.64
C LEU A 46 -12.13 9.15 16.26
N HIS A 47 -11.05 8.71 15.63
CA HIS A 47 -9.68 8.75 16.19
C HIS A 47 -9.06 10.15 16.13
N ALA A 48 -9.65 11.07 15.38
CA ALA A 48 -9.29 12.49 15.41
C ALA A 48 -9.84 13.25 16.64
N LEU A 49 -10.83 12.69 17.35
CA LEU A 49 -11.48 13.33 18.51
C LEU A 49 -10.83 12.95 19.84
N SER A 50 -10.75 13.91 20.76
CA SER A 50 -10.32 13.69 22.15
C SER A 50 -11.34 12.86 22.95
N GLU A 51 -10.92 12.28 24.08
CA GLU A 51 -11.80 11.45 24.91
C GLU A 51 -12.98 12.25 25.50
N GLU A 52 -12.78 13.54 25.80
CA GLU A 52 -13.83 14.42 26.32
C GLU A 52 -14.88 14.76 25.26
N GLU A 53 -14.43 15.02 24.03
CA GLU A 53 -15.34 15.23 22.90
C GLU A 53 -16.18 13.98 22.66
N ARG A 54 -15.55 12.80 22.63
CA ARG A 54 -16.22 11.50 22.45
C ARG A 54 -17.33 11.22 23.47
N LYS A 55 -17.17 11.65 24.72
CA LYS A 55 -18.19 11.50 25.77
C LYS A 55 -19.42 12.37 25.53
N ASN A 56 -19.22 13.53 24.90
CA ASN A 56 -20.25 14.54 24.70
C ASN A 56 -20.94 14.44 23.33
N LEU A 57 -20.61 13.43 22.51
CA LEU A 57 -21.26 13.26 21.21
C LEU A 57 -22.74 12.91 21.36
N THR A 58 -23.55 13.54 20.51
CA THR A 58 -24.94 13.12 20.27
C THR A 58 -24.96 11.79 19.51
N GLU A 59 -26.02 10.99 19.68
CA GLU A 59 -26.14 9.70 19.00
C GLU A 59 -26.08 9.81 17.45
N ASP A 60 -26.62 10.90 16.89
CA ASP A 60 -26.62 11.15 15.45
C ASP A 60 -25.22 11.51 14.92
N GLU A 61 -24.45 12.31 15.66
CA GLU A 61 -23.06 12.65 15.34
C GLU A 61 -22.17 11.42 15.42
N ALA A 62 -22.39 10.59 16.44
CA ALA A 62 -21.64 9.36 16.66
C ALA A 62 -21.82 8.37 15.49
N LYS A 63 -23.04 8.18 14.97
CA LYS A 63 -23.31 7.31 13.83
C LYS A 63 -22.53 7.73 12.57
N VAL A 64 -22.48 9.04 12.32
CA VAL A 64 -21.79 9.63 11.17
C VAL A 64 -20.26 9.39 11.27
N LEU A 65 -19.67 9.58 12.46
CA LEU A 65 -18.24 9.35 12.67
C LEU A 65 -17.85 7.86 12.74
N VAL A 66 -18.74 6.99 13.22
CA VAL A 66 -18.58 5.53 13.10
C VAL A 66 -18.47 5.12 11.64
N PHE A 67 -19.36 5.65 10.79
CA PHE A 67 -19.30 5.41 9.34
C PHE A 67 -17.98 5.90 8.73
N GLY A 68 -17.53 7.12 9.08
CA GLY A 68 -16.22 7.63 8.67
C GLY A 68 -15.07 6.72 9.07
N THR A 69 -15.07 6.24 10.31
CA THR A 69 -14.04 5.33 10.86
C THR A 69 -14.02 3.97 10.14
N GLN A 70 -15.19 3.43 9.79
CA GLN A 70 -15.29 2.22 8.98
C GLN A 70 -14.68 2.42 7.58
N TRP A 71 -14.97 3.54 6.93
CA TRP A 71 -14.34 3.88 5.65
C TRP A 71 -12.84 4.07 5.77
N PHE A 72 -12.35 4.66 6.86
CA PHE A 72 -10.92 4.78 7.11
C PHE A 72 -10.25 3.40 7.18
N CYS A 73 -10.83 2.47 7.93
CA CYS A 73 -10.37 1.10 8.03
C CYS A 73 -10.32 0.39 6.66
N ILE A 74 -11.38 0.54 5.86
CA ILE A 74 -11.44 0.02 4.48
C ILE A 74 -10.35 0.67 3.62
N GLY A 75 -10.15 1.98 3.75
CA GLY A 75 -9.12 2.73 3.04
C GLY A 75 -7.72 2.22 3.36
N VAL A 76 -7.41 1.96 4.63
CA VAL A 76 -6.11 1.39 5.05
C VAL A 76 -5.93 -0.03 4.49
N ALA A 77 -6.93 -0.89 4.61
CA ALA A 77 -6.86 -2.26 4.09
C ALA A 77 -6.64 -2.30 2.57
N THR A 78 -7.39 -1.47 1.83
CA THR A 78 -7.29 -1.37 0.37
C THR A 78 -6.01 -0.70 -0.09
N TYR A 79 -5.47 0.28 0.67
CA TYR A 79 -4.15 0.85 0.43
C TYR A 79 -3.04 -0.20 0.52
N VAL A 80 -3.04 -1.03 1.57
CA VAL A 80 -2.07 -2.12 1.71
C VAL A 80 -2.23 -3.10 0.54
N LEU A 81 -3.45 -3.49 0.18
CA LEU A 81 -3.65 -4.37 -0.97
C LEU A 81 -3.11 -3.77 -2.27
N PHE A 82 -3.38 -2.49 -2.52
CA PHE A 82 -2.91 -1.78 -3.70
C PHE A 82 -1.38 -1.80 -3.81
N ILE A 83 -0.68 -1.40 -2.75
CA ILE A 83 0.79 -1.32 -2.72
C ILE A 83 1.43 -2.69 -2.95
N TRP A 84 0.94 -3.75 -2.31
CA TRP A 84 1.49 -5.10 -2.48
C TRP A 84 1.19 -5.67 -3.86
N THR A 85 0.03 -5.37 -4.42
CA THR A 85 -0.33 -5.74 -5.80
C THR A 85 0.60 -5.07 -6.81
N LEU A 86 0.98 -3.80 -6.60
CA LEU A 86 1.98 -3.11 -7.42
C LEU A 86 3.37 -3.75 -7.34
N LYS A 87 3.84 -4.11 -6.14
CA LYS A 87 5.12 -4.83 -5.94
C LYS A 87 5.15 -6.15 -6.70
N LEU A 88 4.08 -6.93 -6.62
CA LEU A 88 3.95 -8.20 -7.36
C LEU A 88 3.94 -7.95 -8.87
N ASN A 89 3.24 -6.94 -9.36
CA ASN A 89 3.26 -6.60 -10.80
C ASN A 89 4.67 -6.24 -11.30
N MET A 90 5.43 -5.47 -10.50
CA MET A 90 6.83 -5.14 -10.81
C MET A 90 7.72 -6.39 -10.81
N LEU A 91 7.58 -7.28 -9.85
CA LEU A 91 8.32 -8.55 -9.80
C LEU A 91 8.04 -9.44 -11.02
N PHE A 92 6.77 -9.58 -11.42
CA PHE A 92 6.41 -10.36 -12.61
C PHE A 92 6.95 -9.74 -13.91
N LEU A 93 6.96 -8.42 -14.01
CA LEU A 93 7.65 -7.73 -15.09
C LEU A 93 9.14 -8.07 -15.09
N TYR A 94 9.80 -7.89 -13.96
CA TYR A 94 11.24 -8.11 -13.86
C TYR A 94 11.57 -9.55 -14.22
N GLN A 95 10.74 -10.52 -13.81
CA GLN A 95 10.90 -11.92 -14.17
C GLN A 95 10.97 -12.15 -15.69
N ARG A 96 10.23 -11.36 -16.47
CA ARG A 96 10.26 -11.42 -17.95
C ARG A 96 11.49 -10.71 -18.51
N VAL A 97 11.86 -9.56 -17.93
CA VAL A 97 12.98 -8.74 -18.40
C VAL A 97 14.32 -9.42 -18.15
N VAL A 98 14.53 -9.99 -16.96
CA VAL A 98 15.81 -10.61 -16.60
C VAL A 98 15.87 -12.12 -16.91
N LYS A 99 14.92 -12.65 -17.70
CA LYS A 99 14.85 -14.08 -18.02
C LYS A 99 16.16 -14.52 -18.70
N GLY A 100 16.85 -15.48 -18.10
CA GLY A 100 18.14 -15.99 -18.60
C GLY A 100 19.39 -15.35 -17.96
N LEU A 101 19.23 -14.32 -17.13
CA LEU A 101 20.32 -13.74 -16.33
C LEU A 101 20.43 -14.41 -14.97
N TRP A 102 21.64 -14.39 -14.38
CA TRP A 102 21.88 -14.90 -13.02
C TRP A 102 20.92 -14.26 -11.99
N VAL A 103 20.59 -12.98 -12.17
CA VAL A 103 19.68 -12.21 -11.30
C VAL A 103 18.27 -12.81 -11.20
N ALA A 104 17.81 -13.55 -12.21
CA ALA A 104 16.48 -14.17 -12.22
C ALA A 104 16.27 -15.12 -11.02
N ARG A 105 17.35 -15.69 -10.46
CA ARG A 105 17.29 -16.55 -9.27
C ARG A 105 16.73 -15.84 -8.03
N PHE A 106 16.92 -14.53 -7.93
CA PHE A 106 16.49 -13.74 -6.76
C PHE A 106 15.03 -13.32 -6.84
N ILE A 107 14.37 -13.44 -8.00
CA ILE A 107 12.99 -12.98 -8.16
C ILE A 107 12.00 -13.86 -7.40
N LYS A 108 12.12 -15.19 -7.51
CA LYS A 108 11.23 -16.12 -6.81
C LYS A 108 11.26 -15.93 -5.28
N PRO A 109 12.42 -15.90 -4.58
CA PRO A 109 12.43 -15.65 -3.15
C PRO A 109 11.87 -14.27 -2.78
N THR A 110 12.11 -13.23 -3.57
CA THR A 110 11.52 -11.90 -3.32
C THR A 110 9.99 -11.91 -3.46
N ILE A 111 9.43 -12.67 -4.42
CA ILE A 111 7.97 -12.85 -4.52
C ILE A 111 7.41 -13.48 -3.24
N TYR A 112 8.00 -14.57 -2.75
CA TYR A 112 7.56 -15.21 -1.52
C TYR A 112 7.67 -14.26 -0.31
N LEU A 113 8.75 -13.47 -0.23
CA LEU A 113 8.93 -12.49 0.82
C LEU A 113 7.85 -11.39 0.77
N VAL A 114 7.50 -10.88 -0.41
CA VAL A 114 6.43 -9.88 -0.58
C VAL A 114 5.07 -10.45 -0.16
N ILE A 115 4.78 -11.71 -0.51
CA ILE A 115 3.53 -12.36 -0.09
C ILE A 115 3.53 -12.56 1.43
N ALA A 116 4.66 -12.96 2.02
CA ALA A 116 4.76 -13.15 3.47
C ALA A 116 4.56 -11.82 4.23
N THR A 117 5.16 -10.71 3.77
CA THR A 117 4.95 -9.41 4.40
C THR A 117 3.53 -8.90 4.22
N PHE A 118 2.89 -9.18 3.07
CA PHE A 118 1.47 -8.87 2.86
C PHE A 118 0.59 -9.53 3.92
N VAL A 119 0.74 -10.85 4.08
CA VAL A 119 -0.04 -11.64 5.03
C VAL A 119 0.23 -11.17 6.46
N ALA A 120 1.49 -10.91 6.82
CA ALA A 120 1.84 -10.41 8.14
C ALA A 120 1.14 -9.08 8.47
N ILE A 121 1.14 -8.12 7.55
CA ILE A 121 0.52 -6.80 7.76
C ILE A 121 -1.01 -6.91 7.80
N TYR A 122 -1.60 -7.74 6.95
CA TYR A 122 -3.04 -8.01 7.00
C TYR A 122 -3.43 -8.64 8.34
N LEU A 123 -2.66 -9.61 8.82
CA LEU A 123 -2.90 -10.20 10.14
C LEU A 123 -2.78 -9.16 11.25
N ILE A 124 -1.77 -8.29 11.21
CA ILE A 124 -1.64 -7.19 12.18
C ILE A 124 -2.87 -6.27 12.10
N LEU A 125 -3.24 -5.81 10.91
CA LEU A 125 -4.37 -4.89 10.70
C LEU A 125 -5.70 -5.44 11.26
N PHE A 126 -5.99 -6.71 11.01
CA PHE A 126 -7.25 -7.34 11.45
C PHE A 126 -7.20 -7.92 12.86
N CYS A 127 -6.02 -8.28 13.38
CA CYS A 127 -5.86 -8.83 14.74
C CYS A 127 -5.45 -7.80 15.78
N ALA A 128 -5.08 -6.58 15.40
CA ALA A 128 -4.70 -5.51 16.33
C ALA A 128 -5.79 -5.24 17.36
N CYS A 129 -7.06 -5.35 16.97
CA CYS A 129 -8.20 -5.22 17.86
C CYS A 129 -9.12 -6.44 17.76
N ARG A 130 -9.45 -7.08 18.90
CA ARG A 130 -10.35 -8.24 18.96
C ARG A 130 -11.51 -8.00 19.92
N PRO A 131 -12.78 -8.09 19.45
CA PRO A 131 -13.22 -8.18 18.05
C PRO A 131 -12.91 -6.90 17.25
N TYR A 132 -12.75 -7.05 15.93
CA TYR A 132 -12.43 -5.92 15.02
C TYR A 132 -13.47 -4.79 15.09
N SER A 133 -14.70 -5.10 15.49
CA SER A 133 -15.75 -4.09 15.70
C SER A 133 -15.45 -3.06 16.78
N ARG A 134 -14.49 -3.33 17.66
CA ARG A 134 -14.04 -2.36 18.67
C ARG A 134 -13.27 -1.18 18.07
N MET A 135 -12.85 -1.25 16.81
CA MET A 135 -12.15 -0.16 16.14
C MET A 135 -13.00 1.12 16.07
N TRP A 136 -14.31 0.98 15.98
CA TRP A 136 -15.27 2.08 15.84
C TRP A 136 -16.19 2.21 17.07
N THR A 137 -15.72 1.79 18.25
CA THR A 137 -16.43 2.05 19.50
C THR A 137 -16.33 3.54 19.85
N VAL A 138 -17.48 4.18 20.09
CA VAL A 138 -17.57 5.62 20.39
C VAL A 138 -17.00 5.93 21.77
N TYR A 139 -17.48 5.22 22.79
CA TYR A 139 -17.05 5.38 24.18
C TYR A 139 -17.22 4.06 24.95
N PRO A 140 -16.31 3.70 25.88
CA PRO A 140 -15.00 4.30 26.15
C PRO A 140 -13.96 4.00 25.05
N ASP A 141 -12.93 4.86 24.94
CA ASP A 141 -11.83 4.64 24.00
C ASP A 141 -11.10 3.33 24.32
N GLN A 142 -10.81 2.55 23.28
CA GLN A 142 -10.24 1.20 23.41
C GLN A 142 -8.70 1.22 23.56
N GLY A 143 -8.12 2.40 23.76
CA GLY A 143 -6.69 2.64 23.92
C GLY A 143 -5.93 2.76 22.59
N GLY A 144 -4.66 3.19 22.66
CA GLY A 144 -3.83 3.50 21.49
C GLY A 144 -3.45 2.31 20.60
N ILE A 145 -3.79 1.07 21.00
CA ILE A 145 -3.53 -0.15 20.20
C ILE A 145 -4.66 -0.39 19.21
N CYS A 146 -5.91 -0.18 19.62
CA CYS A 146 -7.12 -0.37 18.81
C CYS A 146 -7.42 0.86 17.94
N ARG A 147 -6.39 1.36 17.24
CA ARG A 147 -6.50 2.48 16.31
C ARG A 147 -5.80 2.17 14.98
N PRO A 148 -6.38 2.58 13.84
CA PRO A 148 -5.83 2.26 12.52
C PRO A 148 -4.54 3.04 12.24
N ASP A 149 -4.35 4.18 12.90
CA ASP A 149 -3.15 5.01 12.96
C ASP A 149 -2.16 4.61 14.06
N SER A 150 -2.40 3.51 14.78
CA SER A 150 -1.52 3.08 15.86
C SER A 150 -0.10 2.79 15.37
N VAL A 151 0.88 3.02 16.24
CA VAL A 151 2.30 2.70 16.00
C VAL A 151 2.47 1.23 15.61
N LEU A 152 1.68 0.33 16.22
CA LEU A 152 1.69 -1.10 15.94
C LEU A 152 1.25 -1.44 14.50
N ASN A 153 0.30 -0.69 13.95
CA ASN A 153 -0.15 -0.87 12.56
C ASN A 153 0.78 -0.16 11.57
N MET A 154 1.25 1.05 11.89
CA MET A 154 2.02 1.88 10.96
C MET A 154 3.48 1.49 10.83
N VAL A 155 4.20 1.27 11.94
CA VAL A 155 5.65 1.07 11.92
C VAL A 155 6.06 -0.24 11.24
N PRO A 156 5.47 -1.41 11.58
CA PRO A 156 5.82 -2.66 10.89
C PRO A 156 5.47 -2.61 9.41
N ALA A 157 4.32 -2.02 9.06
CA ALA A 157 3.91 -1.87 7.67
C ALA A 157 4.88 -0.99 6.87
N LEU A 158 5.32 0.15 7.44
CA LEU A 158 6.32 1.02 6.82
C LEU A 158 7.64 0.30 6.62
N VAL A 159 8.18 -0.33 7.68
CA VAL A 159 9.48 -1.00 7.63
C VAL A 159 9.48 -2.13 6.60
N MET A 160 8.47 -3.00 6.62
CA MET A 160 8.33 -4.08 5.64
C MET A 160 8.13 -3.54 4.22
N ASN A 161 7.39 -2.44 4.06
CA ASN A 161 7.20 -1.80 2.76
C ASN A 161 8.53 -1.27 2.20
N VAL A 162 9.29 -0.52 2.99
CA VAL A 162 10.59 0.06 2.58
C VAL A 162 11.60 -1.05 2.26
N ILE A 163 11.72 -2.06 3.13
CA ILE A 163 12.65 -3.18 2.90
C ILE A 163 12.31 -3.90 1.59
N THR A 164 11.03 -4.20 1.35
CA THR A 164 10.61 -4.87 0.11
C THR A 164 10.84 -4.00 -1.12
N ASP A 165 10.65 -2.68 -1.04
CA ASP A 165 10.91 -1.76 -2.16
C ASP A 165 12.41 -1.70 -2.50
N VAL A 166 13.28 -1.58 -1.51
CA VAL A 166 14.74 -1.58 -1.70
C VAL A 166 15.18 -2.90 -2.35
N LEU A 167 14.68 -4.04 -1.88
CA LEU A 167 15.00 -5.34 -2.47
C LEU A 167 14.54 -5.45 -3.93
N ILE A 168 13.33 -4.98 -4.24
CA ILE A 168 12.79 -5.02 -5.60
C ILE A 168 13.61 -4.11 -6.53
N MET A 169 14.01 -2.92 -6.08
CA MET A 169 14.86 -2.01 -6.85
C MET A 169 16.28 -2.56 -7.03
N ALA A 170 16.84 -3.25 -6.04
CA ALA A 170 18.19 -3.82 -6.14
C ALA A 170 18.32 -4.90 -7.22
N ILE A 171 17.23 -5.59 -7.60
CA ILE A 171 17.23 -6.66 -8.61
C ILE A 171 17.70 -6.16 -9.99
N PRO A 172 17.07 -5.15 -10.63
CA PRO A 172 17.49 -4.68 -11.95
C PRO A 172 18.80 -3.85 -11.97
N ALA A 173 19.26 -3.31 -10.84
CA ALA A 173 20.42 -2.40 -10.84
C ALA A 173 21.71 -3.02 -11.42
N PRO A 174 22.14 -4.23 -11.03
CA PRO A 174 23.34 -4.88 -11.60
C PRO A 174 23.22 -5.20 -13.09
N VAL A 175 22.00 -5.39 -13.60
CA VAL A 175 21.75 -5.72 -15.02
C VAL A 175 21.79 -4.45 -15.86
N VAL A 176 21.29 -3.32 -15.34
CA VAL A 176 21.14 -2.07 -16.10
C VAL A 176 22.46 -1.29 -16.20
N ILE A 177 23.30 -1.32 -15.16
CA ILE A 177 24.56 -0.56 -15.11
C ILE A 177 25.55 -0.91 -16.25
N PRO A 178 25.79 -2.20 -16.60
CA PRO A 178 26.79 -2.56 -17.60
C PRO A 178 26.29 -2.51 -19.06
N ILE A 179 24.99 -2.40 -19.32
CA ILE A 179 24.48 -2.46 -20.71
C ILE A 179 24.69 -1.11 -21.39
N LYS A 180 25.45 -1.13 -22.51
CA LYS A 180 25.52 -0.02 -23.49
C LYS A 180 24.18 0.13 -24.22
N THR A 181 23.11 0.51 -23.52
CA THR A 181 21.81 0.80 -24.13
C THR A 181 21.79 2.18 -24.77
N ALA A 182 21.05 2.34 -25.86
CA ALA A 182 20.73 3.66 -26.42
C ALA A 182 20.24 4.62 -25.33
N LEU A 183 20.72 5.87 -25.35
CA LEU A 183 20.47 6.91 -24.32
C LEU A 183 19.01 6.97 -23.87
N TRP A 184 18.07 6.86 -24.81
CA TRP A 184 16.62 6.85 -24.54
C TRP A 184 16.16 5.73 -23.58
N LYS A 185 16.66 4.50 -23.74
CA LYS A 185 16.29 3.39 -22.84
C LYS A 185 16.89 3.58 -21.45
N ARG A 186 18.08 4.16 -21.36
CA ARG A 186 18.75 4.49 -20.10
C ARG A 186 17.99 5.58 -19.33
N ILE A 187 17.52 6.63 -20.02
CA ILE A 187 16.72 7.69 -19.41
C ILE A 187 15.41 7.15 -18.83
N ILE A 188 14.68 6.30 -19.58
CA ILE A 188 13.43 5.69 -19.09
C ILE A 188 13.69 4.84 -17.84
N LEU A 189 14.77 4.06 -17.83
CA LEU A 189 15.12 3.25 -16.67
C LEU A 189 15.47 4.12 -15.46
N ILE A 190 16.33 5.11 -15.61
CA ILE A 190 16.69 6.05 -14.53
C ILE A 190 15.44 6.76 -13.99
N ALA A 191 14.54 7.22 -14.87
CA ALA A 191 13.31 7.86 -14.47
C ALA A 191 12.38 6.92 -13.68
N LEU A 192 12.26 5.65 -14.08
CA LEU A 192 11.47 4.65 -13.34
C LEU A 192 12.05 4.37 -11.95
N PHE A 193 13.37 4.23 -11.84
CA PHE A 193 14.05 4.05 -10.57
C PHE A 193 13.93 5.28 -9.67
N GLY A 194 14.14 6.47 -10.22
CA GLY A 194 14.01 7.74 -9.51
C GLY A 194 12.60 7.98 -8.99
N ALA A 195 11.58 7.69 -9.81
CA ALA A 195 10.18 7.77 -9.38
C ALA A 195 9.89 6.81 -8.22
N GLY A 196 10.42 5.58 -8.25
CA GLY A 196 10.29 4.63 -7.16
C GLY A 196 10.93 5.13 -5.86
N LEU A 197 12.15 5.67 -5.93
CA LEU A 197 12.84 6.26 -4.78
C LEU A 197 12.07 7.45 -4.20
N PHE A 198 11.57 8.33 -5.06
CA PHE A 198 10.76 9.48 -4.65
C PHE A 198 9.48 9.06 -3.92
N ILE A 199 8.75 8.08 -4.47
CA ILE A 199 7.54 7.53 -3.83
C ILE A 199 7.88 6.92 -2.47
N MET A 200 9.02 6.24 -2.34
CA MET A 200 9.47 5.66 -1.07
C MET A 200 9.76 6.74 -0.01
N ILE A 201 10.45 7.82 -0.39
CA ILE A 201 10.72 8.96 0.51
C ILE A 201 9.40 9.62 0.94
N ALA A 202 8.48 9.85 0.00
CA ALA A 202 7.18 10.44 0.30
C ALA A 202 6.36 9.57 1.26
N ALA A 203 6.43 8.25 1.15
CA ALA A 203 5.77 7.33 2.07
C ALA A 203 6.34 7.40 3.49
N ILE A 204 7.68 7.49 3.62
CA ILE A 204 8.34 7.67 4.92
C ILE A 204 7.90 8.99 5.56
N LEU A 205 7.96 10.09 4.80
CA LEU A 205 7.55 11.42 5.27
C LEU A 205 6.09 11.43 5.75
N ARG A 206 5.19 10.79 5.00
CA ARG A 206 3.78 10.67 5.40
C ARG A 206 3.63 9.99 6.75
N VAL A 207 4.27 8.84 6.95
CA VAL A 207 4.14 8.09 8.21
C VAL A 207 4.77 8.87 9.37
N THR A 208 5.93 9.49 9.16
CA THR A 208 6.55 10.31 10.22
C THR A 208 5.67 11.49 10.60
N MET A 209 5.03 12.15 9.64
CA MET A 209 4.11 13.26 9.93
C MET A 209 2.89 12.80 10.73
N VAL A 210 2.28 11.67 10.34
CA VAL A 210 1.13 11.13 11.09
C VAL A 210 1.52 10.75 12.51
N LEU A 211 2.66 10.06 12.68
CA LEU A 211 3.13 9.68 14.02
C LEU A 211 3.44 10.88 14.92
N VAL A 212 4.02 11.95 14.35
CA VAL A 212 4.28 13.19 15.10
C VAL A 212 2.97 13.86 15.52
N VAL A 213 1.97 13.91 14.63
CA VAL A 213 0.64 14.46 14.96
C VAL A 213 -0.04 13.61 16.04
N SER A 214 -0.03 12.28 15.93
CA SER A 214 -0.63 11.39 16.92
C SER A 214 0.09 11.39 18.27
N TYR A 215 1.38 11.76 18.33
CA TYR A 215 2.11 11.92 19.60
C TYR A 215 1.83 13.26 20.27
N ASN A 216 1.47 14.28 19.47
CA ASN A 216 1.27 15.66 19.94
C ASN A 216 -0.22 15.99 20.19
N SER A 217 -1.10 14.99 20.11
CA SER A 217 -2.55 15.06 20.36
C SER A 217 -2.90 14.22 21.58
#